data_AF-A0A8H3DP37-F1
#
_entry.id   AF-A0A8H3DP37-F1
#
_cell.length_a   1.000
_cell.length_b   1.000
_cell.length_c   1.000
_cell.angle_alpha   90.00
_cell.angle_beta   90.00
_cell.angle_gamma   90.00
#
_symmetry.space_group_name_H-M   'P 1'
#
loop_
_entity.id
_entity.type
_entity.pdbx_description
1 polymer ?
#
loop_
_entity_poly.entity_id
_entity_poly.type
_entity_poly.pdbx_seq_one_letter_code
_entity_poly.pdbx_strand_id
1 'polypeptide(L)'
;MLHYSIALIIAGSLCLASPISLTKRATASSGNFNVISIGVNGFPATFDPSGIPAINKTINMMYIGTKISHGGYDIVNVQEVCKFSRRRLADWIPTVLPYQDFDYHATLYQYDNHRFRTATSGGVPVGSGLNTLSNYSWIDFSRIDWYFCGGACVAKQGFTFMRMQIEEGVYIDMINLDTNTWTDPADQMARRWNIEQVSDFINVNSVGNAVIVCGNTHLRYTSSRDNIRVLTAQNGLTDAWVQAIGGKAPAAGADPMICPEGVPLDINCEDEHNVLYRGSPFIDLTSLGFYYDTPIFLSQEGSVLTSQNPIRVEFAWSFKSELRQSDLYGGAHGTWFNDLPLVPSAPKLASIVLRGANRLDGFTLTLTSGRTFTHGGSGGTAYILDLASDEYIKTVKLCWNKHINGHTRIFYAKATTNKSKMIQVGQWSPHCATSVAPSGYGVVGTYGQDGQEIDQLGFIYAPQ
;
A
#
# COMPACT_ATOMS: atom_id res chain seq x y z
N MET A 1 -36.46 12.50 -58.53
CA MET A 1 -35.90 12.63 -57.17
C MET A 1 -34.39 12.35 -57.25
N LEU A 2 -33.59 13.40 -57.41
CA LEU A 2 -32.13 13.32 -57.38
C LEU A 2 -31.69 13.17 -55.91
N HIS A 3 -30.93 12.11 -55.58
CA HIS A 3 -30.24 12.00 -54.30
C HIS A 3 -28.76 12.33 -54.51
N TYR A 4 -28.36 13.51 -54.02
CA TYR A 4 -26.95 13.89 -53.88
C TYR A 4 -26.34 13.13 -52.69
N SER A 5 -25.28 12.36 -52.96
CA SER A 5 -24.43 11.76 -51.92
C SER A 5 -23.28 12.72 -51.61
N ILE A 6 -23.26 13.26 -50.39
CA ILE A 6 -22.16 14.07 -49.86
C ILE A 6 -21.16 13.12 -49.20
N ALA A 7 -19.95 13.04 -49.77
CA ALA A 7 -18.83 12.33 -49.17
C ALA A 7 -18.16 13.21 -48.11
N LEU A 8 -18.18 12.78 -46.84
CA LEU A 8 -17.41 13.39 -45.76
C LEU A 8 -15.97 12.87 -45.80
N ILE A 9 -15.01 13.77 -46.01
CA ILE A 9 -13.57 13.49 -45.85
C ILE A 9 -13.22 13.67 -44.37
N ILE A 10 -12.92 12.59 -43.66
CA ILE A 10 -12.37 12.63 -42.31
C ILE A 10 -10.84 12.73 -42.42
N ALA A 11 -10.30 13.91 -42.11
CA ALA A 11 -8.86 14.12 -41.97
C ALA A 11 -8.37 13.50 -40.64
N GLY A 12 -7.73 12.33 -40.71
CA GLY A 12 -7.05 11.72 -39.56
C GLY A 12 -5.75 12.44 -39.25
N SER A 13 -5.66 13.09 -38.09
CA SER A 13 -4.40 13.59 -37.54
C SER A 13 -3.54 12.42 -37.08
N LEU A 14 -2.43 12.14 -37.78
CA LEU A 14 -1.37 11.27 -37.28
C LEU A 14 -0.66 11.97 -36.12
N CYS A 15 -0.95 11.57 -34.88
CA CYS A 15 -0.06 11.82 -33.75
C CYS A 15 1.18 10.93 -33.91
N LEU A 16 2.30 11.53 -34.30
CA LEU A 16 3.62 10.92 -34.24
C LEU A 16 4.01 10.79 -32.76
N ALA A 17 3.87 9.59 -32.20
CA ALA A 17 4.42 9.27 -30.88
C ALA A 17 5.95 9.23 -30.98
N SER A 18 6.62 10.16 -30.31
CA SER A 18 8.07 10.11 -30.14
C SER A 18 8.45 8.91 -29.26
N PRO A 19 9.46 8.10 -29.61
CA PRO A 19 9.91 7.03 -28.74
C PRO A 19 10.53 7.64 -27.47
N ILE A 20 9.98 7.24 -26.32
CA ILE A 20 10.56 7.54 -25.01
C ILE A 20 11.94 6.86 -24.98
N SER A 21 13.00 7.66 -25.01
CA SER A 21 14.34 7.17 -24.72
C SER A 21 14.37 6.74 -23.24
N LEU A 22 14.33 5.43 -23.00
CA LEU A 22 14.62 4.84 -21.69
C LEU A 22 16.09 5.08 -21.35
N THR A 23 16.37 6.29 -20.85
CA THR A 23 17.61 6.54 -20.14
C THR A 23 17.50 5.72 -18.87
N LYS A 24 18.19 4.58 -18.82
CA LYS A 24 18.25 3.68 -17.67
C LYS A 24 18.77 4.48 -16.47
N ARG A 25 17.86 5.00 -15.65
CA ARG A 25 18.22 5.72 -14.43
C ARG A 25 18.97 4.72 -13.57
N ALA A 26 20.16 5.08 -13.09
CA ALA A 26 20.86 4.24 -12.12
C ALA A 26 19.94 4.06 -10.92
N THR A 27 19.67 2.81 -10.54
CA THR A 27 18.85 2.49 -9.37
C THR A 27 19.47 3.19 -8.15
N ALA A 28 18.71 4.05 -7.47
CA ALA A 28 19.18 4.72 -6.28
C ALA A 28 19.52 3.66 -5.21
N SER A 29 20.66 3.79 -4.53
CA SER A 29 21.05 2.87 -3.45
C SER A 29 20.35 3.17 -2.12
N SER A 30 19.74 4.35 -2.04
CA SER A 30 19.05 4.90 -0.88
C SER A 30 18.20 6.09 -1.33
N GLY A 31 17.21 6.47 -0.52
CA GLY A 31 16.39 7.64 -0.77
C GLY A 31 15.66 8.10 0.47
N ASN A 32 15.10 9.30 0.39
CA ASN A 32 14.25 9.88 1.43
C ASN A 32 12.87 10.14 0.85
N PHE A 33 11.85 10.01 1.70
CA PHE A 33 10.48 10.39 1.40
C PHE A 33 9.75 10.69 2.70
N ASN A 34 8.61 11.36 2.64
CA ASN A 34 7.77 11.56 3.81
C ASN A 34 6.37 10.97 3.64
N VAL A 35 5.75 10.65 4.78
CA VAL A 35 4.37 10.21 4.86
C VAL A 35 3.65 11.12 5.83
N ILE A 36 2.48 11.63 5.43
CA ILE A 36 1.55 12.29 6.34
C ILE A 36 0.28 11.46 6.51
N SER A 37 -0.14 11.26 7.76
CA SER A 37 -1.46 10.73 8.11
C SER A 37 -2.34 11.88 8.59
N ILE A 38 -3.53 12.02 8.00
CA ILE A 38 -4.41 13.15 8.26
C ILE A 38 -5.88 12.74 8.33
N GLY A 39 -6.47 12.93 9.52
CA GLY A 39 -7.91 12.88 9.74
C GLY A 39 -8.57 14.18 9.27
N VAL A 40 -9.46 14.08 8.29
CA VAL A 40 -10.24 15.21 7.78
C VAL A 40 -11.70 15.07 8.22
N ASN A 41 -12.36 16.20 8.50
CA ASN A 41 -13.78 16.23 8.90
C ASN A 41 -14.73 16.06 7.68
N GLY A 42 -14.44 15.08 6.82
CA GLY A 42 -15.08 14.86 5.51
C GLY A 42 -16.50 14.29 5.56
N PHE A 43 -17.05 14.02 6.75
CA PHE A 43 -18.42 13.52 6.92
C PHE A 43 -19.48 14.56 6.46
N PRO A 44 -20.65 14.17 5.91
CA PRO A 44 -21.68 15.13 5.51
C PRO A 44 -22.08 16.10 6.62
N ALA A 45 -22.29 17.37 6.27
CA ALA A 45 -22.81 18.38 7.19
C ALA A 45 -24.18 18.00 7.77
N THR A 46 -25.01 17.28 7.02
CA THR A 46 -26.33 16.79 7.44
C THR A 46 -26.26 15.80 8.60
N PHE A 47 -25.13 15.10 8.76
CA PHE A 47 -24.93 14.08 9.79
C PHE A 47 -23.86 14.46 10.82
N ASP A 48 -23.15 15.57 10.63
CA ASP A 48 -22.10 16.02 11.54
C ASP A 48 -22.69 16.62 12.83
N PRO A 49 -22.42 16.04 14.02
CA PRO A 49 -22.93 16.56 15.29
C PRO A 49 -22.36 17.92 15.69
N SER A 50 -21.24 18.34 15.10
CA SER A 50 -20.67 19.69 15.31
C SER A 50 -21.50 20.79 14.64
N GLY A 51 -22.41 20.43 13.73
CA GLY A 51 -23.30 21.37 13.07
C GLY A 51 -22.61 22.31 12.07
N ILE A 52 -21.38 21.99 11.64
CA ILE A 52 -20.66 22.80 10.65
C ILE A 52 -21.43 22.79 9.31
N PRO A 53 -21.80 23.97 8.76
CA PRO A 53 -22.52 24.05 7.49
C PRO A 53 -21.75 23.43 6.32
N ALA A 54 -22.47 22.88 5.34
CA ALA A 54 -21.87 22.23 4.17
C ALA A 54 -20.88 23.13 3.42
N ILE A 55 -21.21 24.41 3.26
CA ILE A 55 -20.34 25.40 2.61
C ILE A 55 -19.00 25.56 3.35
N ASN A 56 -19.01 25.59 4.68
CA ASN A 56 -17.81 25.69 5.49
C ASN A 56 -16.96 24.43 5.36
N LYS A 57 -17.58 23.24 5.31
CA LYS A 57 -16.85 21.98 5.07
C LYS A 57 -16.18 21.94 3.70
N THR A 58 -16.85 22.40 2.65
CA THR A 58 -16.24 22.53 1.31
C THR A 58 -15.04 23.48 1.34
N ILE A 59 -15.18 24.64 1.98
CA ILE A 59 -14.09 25.62 2.14
C ILE A 59 -12.93 25.01 2.93
N ASN A 60 -13.21 24.31 4.03
CA ASN A 60 -12.18 23.63 4.82
C ASN A 60 -11.44 22.59 3.98
N MET A 61 -12.14 21.76 3.19
CA MET A 61 -11.46 20.78 2.32
C MET A 61 -10.67 21.42 1.19
N MET A 62 -11.12 22.55 0.63
CA MET A 62 -10.32 23.33 -0.32
C MET A 62 -9.00 23.76 0.32
N TYR A 63 -9.04 24.30 1.56
CA TYR A 63 -7.82 24.72 2.25
C TYR A 63 -6.92 23.54 2.58
N ILE A 64 -7.47 22.41 3.04
CA ILE A 64 -6.69 21.20 3.30
C ILE A 64 -6.02 20.71 2.01
N GLY A 65 -6.76 20.60 0.90
CA GLY A 65 -6.20 20.17 -0.39
C GLY A 65 -5.09 21.10 -0.89
N THR A 66 -5.30 22.42 -0.77
CA THR A 66 -4.28 23.42 -1.13
C THR A 66 -3.03 23.30 -0.25
N LYS A 67 -3.19 23.06 1.06
CA LYS A 67 -2.07 22.90 2.00
C LYS A 67 -1.32 21.59 1.78
N ILE A 68 -2.01 20.51 1.43
CA ILE A 68 -1.38 19.23 1.03
C ILE A 68 -0.54 19.45 -0.25
N SER A 69 -1.12 20.07 -1.26
CA SER A 69 -0.47 20.37 -2.56
C SER A 69 0.81 21.19 -2.43
N HIS A 70 0.86 22.11 -1.46
CA HIS A 70 2.03 22.97 -1.21
C HIS A 70 2.96 22.47 -0.10
N GLY A 71 2.54 21.47 0.67
CA GLY A 71 3.25 21.00 1.87
C GLY A 71 4.47 20.14 1.59
N GLY A 72 4.68 19.73 0.33
CA GLY A 72 5.81 18.87 -0.05
C GLY A 72 5.69 17.45 0.48
N TYR A 73 4.46 16.96 0.64
CA TYR A 73 4.24 15.58 1.08
C TYR A 73 4.45 14.60 -0.07
N ASP A 74 5.03 13.42 0.19
CA ASP A 74 5.20 12.41 -0.86
C ASP A 74 4.05 11.40 -0.89
N ILE A 75 3.57 11.01 0.29
CA ILE A 75 2.45 10.09 0.48
C ILE A 75 1.52 10.68 1.55
N VAL A 76 0.24 10.80 1.22
CA VAL A 76 -0.80 11.36 2.10
C VAL A 76 -1.87 10.30 2.30
N ASN A 77 -1.99 9.79 3.53
CA ASN A 77 -3.06 8.89 3.92
C ASN A 77 -4.14 9.67 4.66
N VAL A 78 -5.32 9.73 4.06
CA VAL A 78 -6.48 10.52 4.49
C VAL A 78 -7.51 9.60 5.15
N GLN A 79 -8.03 10.02 6.30
CA GLN A 79 -9.17 9.38 6.99
C GLN A 79 -10.32 10.39 7.14
N GLU A 80 -11.48 10.11 6.56
CA GLU A 80 -12.66 10.95 6.71
C GLU A 80 -13.45 10.50 7.95
N VAL A 81 -13.05 11.03 9.12
CA VAL A 81 -13.51 10.52 10.42
C VAL A 81 -15.00 10.81 10.65
N CYS A 82 -15.76 9.76 11.02
CA CYS A 82 -17.15 9.87 11.44
C CYS A 82 -17.27 9.92 12.97
N LYS A 83 -17.77 11.05 13.50
CA LYS A 83 -18.19 11.18 14.91
C LYS A 83 -19.72 11.26 14.93
N PHE A 84 -20.45 10.16 15.12
CA PHE A 84 -21.93 10.19 15.26
C PHE A 84 -22.40 10.21 16.73
N SER A 85 -23.62 9.82 17.09
CA SER A 85 -23.96 9.43 18.46
C SER A 85 -25.06 8.37 18.39
N ARG A 86 -24.90 7.25 19.12
CA ARG A 86 -25.77 6.04 19.05
C ARG A 86 -27.28 6.33 19.10
N ARG A 87 -27.71 7.37 19.82
CA ARG A 87 -29.13 7.71 20.01
C ARG A 87 -29.87 8.16 18.75
N ARG A 88 -29.19 8.70 17.73
CA ARG A 88 -29.88 9.26 16.55
C ARG A 88 -30.07 8.29 15.38
N LEU A 89 -29.42 7.11 15.40
CA LEU A 89 -29.46 6.18 14.27
C LEU A 89 -30.68 5.26 14.31
N ALA A 90 -31.01 4.71 15.49
CA ALA A 90 -32.17 3.83 15.63
C ALA A 90 -33.51 4.52 15.34
N ASP A 91 -33.60 5.83 15.59
CA ASP A 91 -34.82 6.62 15.41
C ASP A 91 -35.06 7.06 13.95
N TRP A 92 -34.07 6.94 13.06
CA TRP A 92 -34.09 7.54 11.72
C TRP A 92 -34.12 6.54 10.56
N ILE A 93 -34.08 5.23 10.85
CA ILE A 93 -33.99 4.17 9.82
C ILE A 93 -35.13 4.15 8.77
N PRO A 94 -36.37 4.64 8.98
CA PRO A 94 -37.38 4.49 7.92
C PRO A 94 -37.29 5.49 6.75
N THR A 95 -36.50 6.58 6.80
CA THR A 95 -36.66 7.70 5.82
C THR A 95 -35.38 8.37 5.31
N VAL A 96 -34.24 7.68 5.25
CA VAL A 96 -33.01 8.30 4.74
C VAL A 96 -32.82 8.04 3.24
N LEU A 97 -32.80 9.13 2.49
CA LEU A 97 -32.50 9.20 1.06
C LEU A 97 -31.16 8.51 0.74
N PRO A 98 -31.07 7.75 -0.36
CA PRO A 98 -29.81 7.16 -0.79
C PRO A 98 -28.91 8.27 -1.34
N TYR A 99 -27.61 8.18 -1.06
CA TYR A 99 -26.51 9.02 -1.59
C TYR A 99 -26.30 10.38 -0.92
N GLN A 100 -25.57 10.40 0.21
CA GLN A 100 -24.78 11.57 0.64
C GLN A 100 -23.41 11.07 1.11
N ASP A 101 -22.36 11.66 0.55
CA ASP A 101 -21.03 11.09 0.46
C ASP A 101 -20.14 11.44 1.65
N PHE A 102 -18.93 10.89 1.75
CA PHE A 102 -17.86 11.73 2.28
C PHE A 102 -17.65 12.87 1.25
N ASP A 103 -18.58 13.82 1.24
CA ASP A 103 -19.00 14.70 0.12
C ASP A 103 -17.89 15.64 -0.41
N TYR A 104 -16.72 15.63 0.22
CA TYR A 104 -15.71 16.65 0.04
C TYR A 104 -14.39 16.10 -0.51
N HIS A 105 -14.28 14.78 -0.76
CA HIS A 105 -13.10 14.19 -1.40
C HIS A 105 -12.85 14.76 -2.81
N ALA A 106 -13.92 15.06 -3.55
CA ALA A 106 -13.82 15.69 -4.87
C ALA A 106 -13.19 17.08 -4.79
N THR A 107 -13.56 17.84 -3.75
CA THR A 107 -12.92 19.13 -3.44
C THR A 107 -11.45 18.93 -3.07
N LEU A 108 -11.14 17.98 -2.18
CA LEU A 108 -9.76 17.67 -1.83
C LEU A 108 -8.91 17.38 -3.08
N TYR A 109 -9.40 16.52 -3.99
CA TYR A 109 -8.70 16.11 -5.20
C TYR A 109 -8.59 17.23 -6.24
N GLN A 110 -9.51 18.19 -6.24
CA GLN A 110 -9.49 19.36 -7.12
C GLN A 110 -8.33 20.31 -6.76
N TYR A 111 -8.03 20.47 -5.46
CA TYR A 111 -7.00 21.39 -4.97
C TYR A 111 -5.65 20.73 -4.66
N ASP A 112 -5.61 19.40 -4.71
CA ASP A 112 -4.39 18.61 -4.67
C ASP A 112 -3.70 18.52 -6.04
N ASN A 113 -2.40 18.22 -6.08
CA ASN A 113 -1.62 18.03 -7.31
C ASN A 113 -0.82 16.71 -7.37
N HIS A 114 -0.97 15.79 -6.41
CA HIS A 114 -0.28 14.50 -6.42
C HIS A 114 -0.64 13.69 -7.67
N ARG A 115 0.37 13.04 -8.26
CA ARG A 115 0.24 12.31 -9.53
C ARG A 115 -0.68 11.11 -9.43
N PHE A 116 -0.66 10.40 -8.32
CA PHE A 116 -1.41 9.17 -8.13
C PHE A 116 -2.41 9.34 -6.99
N ARG A 117 -3.66 8.92 -7.23
CA ARG A 117 -4.76 9.04 -6.26
C ARG A 117 -5.62 7.80 -6.29
N THR A 118 -5.97 7.27 -5.12
CA THR A 118 -6.92 6.14 -5.04
C THR A 118 -8.29 6.59 -5.51
N ALA A 119 -9.02 5.72 -6.20
CA ALA A 119 -10.45 5.93 -6.39
C ALA A 119 -11.16 5.90 -5.03
N THR A 120 -12.15 6.77 -4.86
CA THR A 120 -12.92 6.84 -3.62
C THR A 120 -13.90 5.68 -3.55
N SER A 121 -14.19 5.20 -2.34
CA SER A 121 -15.14 4.10 -2.10
C SER A 121 -16.61 4.52 -2.15
N GLY A 122 -16.89 5.77 -2.56
CA GLY A 122 -18.20 6.38 -2.52
C GLY A 122 -18.62 6.84 -1.12
N GLY A 123 -19.90 7.18 -1.02
CA GLY A 123 -20.47 7.88 0.11
C GLY A 123 -20.97 7.04 1.28
N VAL A 124 -21.31 7.69 2.39
CA VAL A 124 -21.95 7.03 3.54
C VAL A 124 -23.30 6.43 3.09
N PRO A 125 -23.64 5.17 3.43
CA PRO A 125 -22.94 4.23 4.32
C PRO A 125 -21.93 3.29 3.64
N VAL A 126 -21.72 3.42 2.32
CA VAL A 126 -20.94 2.48 1.51
C VAL A 126 -19.43 2.77 1.54
N GLY A 127 -19.06 4.03 1.74
CA GLY A 127 -17.68 4.49 1.79
C GLY A 127 -16.94 4.11 3.06
N SER A 128 -15.64 3.92 2.93
CA SER A 128 -14.69 3.76 4.04
C SER A 128 -14.10 5.07 4.55
N GLY A 129 -14.15 6.15 3.76
CA GLY A 129 -13.52 7.42 4.09
C GLY A 129 -11.99 7.42 3.98
N LEU A 130 -11.39 6.32 3.50
CA LEU A 130 -9.96 6.15 3.41
C LEU A 130 -9.46 6.42 2.00
N ASN A 131 -8.51 7.32 1.84
CA ASN A 131 -7.92 7.64 0.54
C ASN A 131 -6.41 7.84 0.65
N THR A 132 -5.70 7.60 -0.44
CA THR A 132 -4.26 7.86 -0.54
C THR A 132 -3.96 8.74 -1.76
N LEU A 133 -3.21 9.81 -1.52
CA LEU A 133 -2.62 10.69 -2.55
C LEU A 133 -1.10 10.47 -2.51
N SER A 134 -0.44 10.39 -3.66
CA SER A 134 0.98 10.02 -3.69
C SER A 134 1.73 10.51 -4.94
N ASN A 135 3.01 10.83 -4.75
CA ASN A 135 3.97 11.06 -5.84
C ASN A 135 4.48 9.74 -6.44
N TYR A 136 4.38 8.64 -5.69
CA TYR A 136 4.75 7.28 -6.07
C TYR A 136 3.55 6.47 -6.55
N SER A 137 3.76 5.60 -7.54
CA SER A 137 2.78 4.61 -7.95
C SER A 137 2.70 3.45 -6.95
N TRP A 138 1.72 2.58 -7.14
CA TRP A 138 1.56 1.35 -6.36
C TRP A 138 1.07 0.22 -7.24
N ILE A 139 1.20 -0.98 -6.69
CA ILE A 139 0.50 -2.18 -7.15
C ILE A 139 -0.39 -2.69 -6.01
N ASP A 140 -1.31 -3.59 -6.36
CA ASP A 140 -2.09 -4.38 -5.39
C ASP A 140 -2.86 -3.52 -4.36
N PHE A 141 -3.75 -2.64 -4.82
CA PHE A 141 -4.63 -1.86 -3.93
C PHE A 141 -5.86 -2.66 -3.51
N SER A 142 -6.14 -2.70 -2.21
CA SER A 142 -7.35 -3.30 -1.64
C SER A 142 -7.93 -2.47 -0.50
N ARG A 143 -9.24 -2.64 -0.28
CA ARG A 143 -9.98 -2.08 0.85
C ARG A 143 -10.54 -3.26 1.65
N ILE A 144 -10.21 -3.34 2.93
CA ILE A 144 -10.56 -4.46 3.80
C ILE A 144 -11.51 -3.93 4.87
N ASP A 145 -12.73 -4.46 4.89
CA ASP A 145 -13.74 -4.14 5.89
C ASP A 145 -13.34 -4.77 7.26
N TRP A 146 -13.64 -4.08 8.36
CA TRP A 146 -13.47 -4.66 9.69
C TRP A 146 -14.37 -5.87 9.89
N TYR A 147 -13.84 -6.99 10.39
CA TYR A 147 -14.66 -8.15 10.74
C TYR A 147 -15.61 -7.87 11.91
N PHE A 148 -15.16 -7.04 12.85
CA PHE A 148 -15.95 -6.63 14.00
C PHE A 148 -15.84 -5.12 14.22
N CYS A 149 -16.98 -4.44 14.19
CA CYS A 149 -17.09 -2.98 14.27
C CYS A 149 -18.02 -2.49 15.40
N GLY A 150 -18.33 -3.35 16.38
CA GLY A 150 -19.15 -2.98 17.53
C GLY A 150 -20.52 -2.40 17.13
N GLY A 151 -20.85 -1.20 17.61
CA GLY A 151 -22.07 -0.48 17.21
C GLY A 151 -21.91 0.45 15.99
N ALA A 152 -20.73 0.52 15.39
CA ALA A 152 -20.35 1.53 14.40
C ALA A 152 -20.40 1.05 12.95
N CYS A 153 -20.94 -0.14 12.68
CA CYS A 153 -21.01 -0.78 11.36
C CYS A 153 -21.92 -0.05 10.33
N VAL A 154 -22.25 1.22 10.57
CA VAL A 154 -23.07 2.06 9.69
C VAL A 154 -22.29 2.64 8.51
N ALA A 155 -20.96 2.57 8.52
CA ALA A 155 -20.10 2.81 7.35
C ALA A 155 -19.20 1.59 7.12
N LYS A 156 -18.71 1.39 5.89
CA LYS A 156 -17.68 0.36 5.58
C LYS A 156 -16.32 0.76 6.16
N GLN A 157 -16.23 0.82 7.48
CA GLN A 157 -14.97 1.06 8.19
C GLN A 157 -14.00 -0.09 7.96
N GLY A 158 -12.72 0.22 7.93
CA GLY A 158 -11.71 -0.75 7.57
C GLY A 158 -10.32 -0.15 7.51
N PHE A 159 -9.49 -0.79 6.69
CA PHE A 159 -8.21 -0.27 6.26
C PHE A 159 -8.02 -0.45 4.76
N THR A 160 -7.15 0.34 4.15
CA THR A 160 -6.66 0.09 2.81
C THR A 160 -5.26 -0.49 2.89
N PHE A 161 -4.94 -1.35 1.92
CA PHE A 161 -3.60 -1.86 1.71
C PHE A 161 -3.17 -1.53 0.29
N MET A 162 -1.90 -1.17 0.13
CA MET A 162 -1.28 -1.02 -1.18
C MET A 162 0.22 -1.23 -1.08
N ARG A 163 0.81 -1.74 -2.16
CA ARG A 163 2.26 -1.92 -2.24
C ARG A 163 2.85 -0.77 -3.04
N MET A 164 3.35 0.22 -2.32
CA MET A 164 3.94 1.43 -2.88
C MET A 164 5.26 1.11 -3.55
N GLN A 165 5.44 1.57 -4.79
CA GLN A 165 6.69 1.47 -5.53
C GLN A 165 7.48 2.77 -5.33
N ILE A 166 8.43 2.76 -4.39
CA ILE A 166 9.24 3.94 -4.07
C ILE A 166 10.32 4.16 -5.15
N GLU A 167 10.91 3.07 -5.62
CA GLU A 167 11.83 3.00 -6.76
C GLU A 167 11.63 1.65 -7.45
N GLU A 168 12.23 1.45 -8.63
CA GLU A 168 12.23 0.16 -9.32
C GLU A 168 12.73 -0.96 -8.37
N GLY A 169 11.91 -1.99 -8.16
CA GLY A 169 12.21 -3.07 -7.22
C GLY A 169 12.16 -2.71 -5.73
N VAL A 170 11.89 -1.47 -5.34
CA VAL A 170 11.78 -1.06 -3.93
C VAL A 170 10.32 -0.85 -3.56
N TYR A 171 9.78 -1.83 -2.82
CA TYR A 171 8.38 -1.86 -2.42
C TYR A 171 8.20 -1.72 -0.91
N ILE A 172 7.24 -0.87 -0.52
CA ILE A 172 6.80 -0.71 0.86
C ILE A 172 5.29 -0.94 0.91
N ASP A 173 4.88 -1.88 1.75
CA ASP A 173 3.47 -2.17 2.00
C ASP A 173 2.90 -1.08 2.92
N MET A 174 1.94 -0.33 2.41
CA MET A 174 1.32 0.82 3.07
C MET A 174 -0.10 0.47 3.50
N ILE A 175 -0.38 0.64 4.79
CA ILE A 175 -1.69 0.44 5.40
C ILE A 175 -2.22 1.78 5.91
N ASN A 176 -3.37 2.21 5.39
CA ASN A 176 -4.12 3.36 5.86
C ASN A 176 -5.36 2.86 6.63
N LEU A 177 -5.56 3.25 7.89
CA LEU A 177 -6.65 2.73 8.71
C LEU A 177 -7.43 3.80 9.47
N ASP A 178 -8.68 3.49 9.79
CA ASP A 178 -9.49 4.22 10.78
C ASP A 178 -10.27 3.18 11.60
N THR A 179 -9.85 2.98 12.85
CA THR A 179 -10.48 1.98 13.73
C THR A 179 -11.74 2.52 14.40
N ASN A 180 -12.44 1.66 15.12
CA ASN A 180 -13.71 2.03 15.72
C ASN A 180 -13.64 3.16 16.77
N THR A 181 -14.43 4.22 16.61
CA THR A 181 -14.22 5.50 17.34
C THR A 181 -14.91 5.61 18.72
N TRP A 182 -15.77 4.64 19.11
CA TRP A 182 -16.64 4.79 20.31
C TRP A 182 -16.04 4.29 21.62
N THR A 183 -16.46 4.87 22.73
CA THR A 183 -15.92 4.57 24.07
C THR A 183 -16.69 3.49 24.83
N ASP A 184 -17.83 3.03 24.32
CA ASP A 184 -18.61 1.96 24.97
C ASP A 184 -17.83 0.62 24.97
N PRO A 185 -18.06 -0.30 25.93
CA PRO A 185 -17.23 -1.50 26.10
C PRO A 185 -17.11 -2.38 24.84
N ALA A 186 -18.20 -2.56 24.09
CA ALA A 186 -18.22 -3.31 22.84
C ALA A 186 -17.34 -2.65 21.77
N ASP A 187 -17.28 -1.33 21.77
CA ASP A 187 -16.55 -0.55 20.78
C ASP A 187 -15.05 -0.48 21.09
N GLN A 188 -14.68 -0.41 22.38
CA GLN A 188 -13.31 -0.63 22.84
C GLN A 188 -12.79 -2.03 22.47
N MET A 189 -13.65 -3.06 22.59
CA MET A 189 -13.32 -4.41 22.15
C MET A 189 -13.13 -4.48 20.64
N ALA A 190 -13.98 -3.79 19.87
CA ALA A 190 -13.84 -3.74 18.42
C ALA A 190 -12.52 -3.13 17.97
N ARG A 191 -12.10 -1.99 18.55
CA ARG A 191 -10.80 -1.40 18.25
C ARG A 191 -9.66 -2.38 18.45
N ARG A 192 -9.66 -3.11 19.56
CA ARG A 192 -8.62 -4.11 19.82
C ARG A 192 -8.58 -5.17 18.74
N TRP A 193 -9.74 -5.70 18.34
CA TRP A 193 -9.81 -6.66 17.24
C TRP A 193 -9.46 -6.06 15.88
N ASN A 194 -9.69 -4.76 15.63
CA ASN A 194 -9.23 -4.11 14.41
C ASN A 194 -7.69 -4.13 14.32
N ILE A 195 -6.99 -3.87 15.43
CA ILE A 195 -5.53 -3.97 15.48
C ILE A 195 -5.04 -5.41 15.29
N GLU A 196 -5.69 -6.40 15.92
CA GLU A 196 -5.34 -7.82 15.68
C GLU A 196 -5.56 -8.19 14.21
N GLN A 197 -6.66 -7.75 13.58
CA GLN A 197 -6.93 -8.00 12.17
C GLN A 197 -5.84 -7.40 11.26
N VAL A 198 -5.34 -6.20 11.56
CA VAL A 198 -4.21 -5.60 10.84
C VAL A 198 -2.93 -6.41 11.05
N SER A 199 -2.66 -6.85 12.29
CA SER A 199 -1.50 -7.71 12.60
C SER A 199 -1.52 -9.00 11.80
N ASP A 200 -2.65 -9.71 11.81
CA ASP A 200 -2.85 -10.96 11.07
C ASP A 200 -2.71 -10.73 9.56
N PHE A 201 -3.26 -9.62 9.05
CA PHE A 201 -3.13 -9.25 7.66
C PHE A 201 -1.66 -9.04 7.25
N ILE A 202 -0.87 -8.33 8.06
CA ILE A 202 0.57 -8.10 7.82
C ILE A 202 1.34 -9.42 7.81
N ASN A 203 1.03 -10.33 8.74
CA ASN A 203 1.69 -11.62 8.84
C ASN A 203 1.48 -12.49 7.60
N VAL A 204 0.34 -12.35 6.92
CA VAL A 204 0.03 -13.10 5.69
C VAL A 204 0.51 -12.38 4.43
N ASN A 205 0.30 -11.06 4.33
CA ASN A 205 0.40 -10.34 3.07
C ASN A 205 1.68 -9.50 2.89
N SER A 206 2.48 -9.38 3.96
CA SER A 206 3.68 -8.51 3.97
C SER A 206 4.96 -9.25 4.39
N VAL A 207 4.98 -10.58 4.25
CA VAL A 207 6.19 -11.37 4.45
C VAL A 207 7.28 -10.88 3.50
N GLY A 208 8.47 -10.62 4.05
CA GLY A 208 9.64 -10.15 3.29
C GLY A 208 9.58 -8.70 2.81
N ASN A 209 8.49 -7.96 3.04
CA ASN A 209 8.36 -6.55 2.67
C ASN A 209 8.54 -5.61 3.86
N ALA A 210 8.96 -4.38 3.54
CA ALA A 210 8.90 -3.27 4.47
C ALA A 210 7.43 -2.85 4.61
N VAL A 211 7.05 -2.36 5.79
CA VAL A 211 5.65 -2.04 6.10
C VAL A 211 5.59 -0.67 6.77
N ILE A 212 4.60 0.13 6.39
CA ILE A 212 4.17 1.34 7.10
C ILE A 212 2.68 1.21 7.38
N VAL A 213 2.31 1.30 8.65
CA VAL A 213 0.92 1.38 9.12
C VAL A 213 0.69 2.79 9.63
N CYS A 214 -0.27 3.50 9.06
CA CYS A 214 -0.66 4.80 9.57
C CYS A 214 -2.16 5.03 9.48
N GLY A 215 -2.63 5.97 10.28
CA GLY A 215 -4.04 6.29 10.39
C GLY A 215 -4.49 6.41 11.82
N ASN A 216 -5.80 6.49 11.98
CA ASN A 216 -6.45 6.76 13.24
C ASN A 216 -6.70 5.45 13.98
N THR A 217 -5.80 5.15 14.91
CA THR A 217 -5.91 3.93 15.71
C THR A 217 -6.88 4.12 16.86
N HIS A 218 -7.20 5.36 17.26
CA HIS A 218 -7.98 5.63 18.47
C HIS A 218 -7.40 4.96 19.73
N LEU A 219 -6.10 4.65 19.71
CA LEU A 219 -5.38 4.00 20.79
C LEU A 219 -4.26 4.89 21.30
N ARG A 220 -3.94 4.69 22.58
CA ARG A 220 -2.81 5.32 23.27
C ARG A 220 -2.02 4.27 24.04
N TYR A 221 -0.70 4.39 24.08
CA TYR A 221 0.19 3.60 24.92
C TYR A 221 -0.15 3.77 26.41
N THR A 222 -0.50 4.98 26.86
CA THR A 222 -0.86 5.24 28.27
C THR A 222 -2.19 4.60 28.68
N SER A 223 -3.06 4.27 27.73
CA SER A 223 -4.31 3.56 28.00
C SER A 223 -4.04 2.10 28.41
N SER A 224 -4.60 1.68 29.54
CA SER A 224 -4.49 0.29 30.03
C SER A 224 -5.36 -0.71 29.25
N ARG A 225 -6.27 -0.22 28.40
CA ARG A 225 -7.23 -1.03 27.65
C ARG A 225 -6.89 -1.18 26.17
N ASP A 226 -5.83 -0.54 25.71
CA ASP A 226 -5.44 -0.48 24.31
C ASP A 226 -4.33 -1.49 24.02
N ASN A 227 -4.33 -2.04 22.80
CA ASN A 227 -3.44 -3.12 22.40
C ASN A 227 -2.51 -2.73 21.24
N ILE A 228 -2.18 -1.44 21.06
CA ILE A 228 -1.31 -0.98 19.95
C ILE A 228 0.06 -1.70 19.90
N ARG A 229 0.54 -2.16 21.07
CA ARG A 229 1.77 -2.96 21.22
C ARG A 229 1.73 -4.33 20.51
N VAL A 230 0.56 -4.78 20.06
CA VAL A 230 0.41 -5.97 19.20
C VAL A 230 1.24 -5.79 17.92
N LEU A 231 1.17 -4.62 17.29
CA LEU A 231 1.89 -4.33 16.04
C LEU A 231 3.41 -4.36 16.22
N THR A 232 3.90 -3.93 17.39
CA THR A 232 5.34 -3.98 17.69
C THR A 232 5.78 -5.40 18.08
N ALA A 233 5.00 -6.10 18.91
CA ALA A 233 5.35 -7.43 19.42
C ALA A 233 5.21 -8.55 18.39
N GLN A 234 4.15 -8.53 17.57
CA GLN A 234 3.86 -9.60 16.61
C GLN A 234 4.43 -9.31 15.22
N ASN A 235 4.36 -8.06 14.75
CA ASN A 235 4.84 -7.71 13.41
C ASN A 235 6.23 -7.06 13.40
N GLY A 236 6.83 -6.79 14.57
CA GLY A 236 8.17 -6.16 14.64
C GLY A 236 8.17 -4.71 14.14
N LEU A 237 7.03 -4.02 14.22
CA LEU A 237 6.94 -2.60 13.87
C LEU A 237 7.55 -1.73 14.98
N THR A 238 8.08 -0.58 14.58
CA THR A 238 8.53 0.51 15.45
C THR A 238 7.59 1.68 15.29
N ASP A 239 7.13 2.25 16.38
CA ASP A 239 6.31 3.46 16.36
C ASP A 239 7.20 4.70 16.24
N ALA A 240 6.95 5.53 15.23
CA ALA A 240 7.75 6.70 14.93
C ALA A 240 7.68 7.76 16.04
N TRP A 241 6.52 7.91 16.71
CA TRP A 241 6.38 8.82 17.84
C TRP A 241 7.20 8.32 19.03
N VAL A 242 7.05 7.03 19.38
CA VAL A 242 7.82 6.41 20.47
C VAL A 242 9.33 6.56 20.24
N GLN A 243 9.79 6.35 19.01
CA GLN A 243 11.19 6.58 18.66
C GLN A 243 11.59 8.05 18.87
N ALA A 244 10.76 9.00 18.41
CA ALA A 244 11.05 10.42 18.48
C ALA A 244 11.12 10.96 19.92
N ILE A 245 10.31 10.42 20.84
CA ILE A 245 10.34 10.81 22.28
C ILE A 245 11.42 10.09 23.11
N GLY A 246 12.33 9.33 22.48
CA GLY A 246 13.45 8.67 23.16
C GLY A 246 13.41 7.14 23.20
N GLY A 247 12.56 6.51 22.39
CA GLY A 247 12.56 5.06 22.12
C GLY A 247 11.94 4.19 23.20
N LYS A 248 11.40 4.77 24.28
CA LYS A 248 10.70 4.03 25.34
C LYS A 248 9.22 4.36 25.28
N ALA A 249 8.41 3.36 24.89
CA ALA A 249 6.97 3.50 24.90
C ALA A 249 6.46 3.79 26.33
N PRO A 250 5.53 4.73 26.52
CA PRO A 250 4.88 4.94 27.83
C PRO A 250 4.30 3.64 28.39
N ALA A 251 4.20 3.52 29.71
CA ALA A 251 3.61 2.33 30.34
C ALA A 251 2.09 2.35 30.21
N ALA A 252 1.49 1.18 29.98
CA ALA A 252 0.03 1.05 29.99
C ALA A 252 -0.52 1.34 31.39
N GLY A 253 -1.50 2.23 31.48
CA GLY A 253 -2.07 2.70 32.74
C GLY A 253 -1.27 3.82 33.43
N ALA A 254 -0.21 4.35 32.80
CA ALA A 254 0.44 5.58 33.26
C ALA A 254 -0.49 6.79 33.11
N ASP A 255 -0.11 7.91 33.74
CA ASP A 255 -0.84 9.17 33.62
C ASP A 255 -0.98 9.57 32.14
N PRO A 256 -2.21 9.86 31.65
CA PRO A 256 -2.43 10.15 30.24
C PRO A 256 -1.65 11.38 29.76
N MET A 257 -0.85 11.21 28.71
CA MET A 257 -0.03 12.28 28.11
C MET A 257 -0.79 13.00 26.99
N ILE A 258 -2.06 13.34 27.19
CA ILE A 258 -2.98 13.76 26.11
C ILE A 258 -2.51 15.05 25.43
N CYS A 259 -2.52 15.08 24.09
CA CYS A 259 -2.29 16.32 23.35
C CYS A 259 -3.34 17.40 23.66
N PRO A 260 -2.93 18.67 23.77
CA PRO A 260 -3.85 19.77 24.02
C PRO A 260 -4.78 19.97 22.82
N GLU A 261 -5.93 20.60 23.06
CA GLU A 261 -6.76 21.11 21.96
C GLU A 261 -5.99 22.21 21.20
N GLY A 262 -6.09 22.21 19.87
CA GLY A 262 -5.39 23.15 19.02
C GLY A 262 -4.00 22.66 18.61
N VAL A 263 -3.04 23.57 18.54
CA VAL A 263 -1.66 23.28 18.10
C VAL A 263 -0.83 22.78 19.29
N PRO A 264 -0.30 21.54 19.25
CA PRO A 264 0.65 21.07 20.26
C PRO A 264 1.91 21.93 20.28
N LEU A 265 2.45 22.18 21.47
CA LEU A 265 3.70 22.95 21.65
C LEU A 265 4.93 22.16 21.20
N ASP A 266 4.88 20.83 21.35
CA ASP A 266 5.93 19.89 21.00
C ASP A 266 5.32 18.50 20.72
N ILE A 267 6.20 17.50 20.55
CA ILE A 267 5.82 16.11 20.29
C ILE A 267 5.68 15.25 21.56
N ASN A 268 5.80 15.83 22.77
CA ASN A 268 5.82 15.08 24.02
C ASN A 268 4.42 14.65 24.48
N CYS A 269 3.38 15.10 23.81
CA CYS A 269 2.02 14.61 24.01
C CYS A 269 1.73 13.42 23.09
N GLU A 270 0.70 12.66 23.46
CA GLU A 270 0.25 11.45 22.82
C GLU A 270 -1.10 11.68 22.13
N ASP A 271 -1.14 11.38 20.83
CA ASP A 271 -2.33 11.41 19.98
C ASP A 271 -2.84 9.98 19.71
N GLU A 272 -4.05 9.89 19.18
CA GLU A 272 -4.75 8.68 18.72
C GLU A 272 -4.43 8.32 17.26
N HIS A 273 -3.76 9.21 16.52
CA HIS A 273 -3.09 8.87 15.27
C HIS A 273 -1.72 8.26 15.54
N ASN A 274 -1.36 7.21 14.79
CA ASN A 274 -0.03 6.62 14.88
C ASN A 274 0.55 6.36 13.50
N VAL A 275 1.89 6.32 13.44
CA VAL A 275 2.65 5.88 12.27
C VAL A 275 3.67 4.87 12.76
N LEU A 276 3.46 3.60 12.43
CA LEU A 276 4.33 2.48 12.77
C LEU A 276 4.98 1.93 11.50
N TYR A 277 6.22 1.48 11.60
CA TYR A 277 6.96 1.04 10.43
C TYR A 277 7.98 -0.06 10.74
N ARG A 278 8.38 -0.82 9.71
CA ARG A 278 9.55 -1.69 9.74
C ARG A 278 10.21 -1.73 8.37
N GLY A 279 11.52 -1.94 8.35
CA GLY A 279 12.24 -2.31 7.14
C GLY A 279 11.96 -3.75 6.72
N SER A 280 12.76 -4.27 5.80
CA SER A 280 12.71 -5.67 5.36
C SER A 280 14.09 -6.31 5.45
N PRO A 281 14.28 -7.58 5.03
CA PRO A 281 15.62 -8.13 4.80
C PRO A 281 16.37 -7.44 3.64
N PHE A 282 15.66 -6.74 2.75
CA PHE A 282 16.21 -6.08 1.57
C PHE A 282 16.52 -4.60 1.81
N ILE A 283 15.67 -3.87 2.54
CA ILE A 283 15.88 -2.46 2.86
C ILE A 283 15.90 -2.19 4.37
N ASP A 284 16.79 -1.29 4.77
CA ASP A 284 16.63 -0.49 5.97
C ASP A 284 15.58 0.58 5.69
N LEU A 285 14.67 0.77 6.63
CA LEU A 285 13.72 1.88 6.66
C LEU A 285 13.85 2.50 8.03
N THR A 286 14.10 3.80 8.11
CA THR A 286 14.34 4.52 9.36
C THR A 286 13.56 5.83 9.37
N SER A 287 12.91 6.14 10.48
CA SER A 287 12.33 7.46 10.72
C SER A 287 13.43 8.46 11.05
N LEU A 288 13.52 9.54 10.27
CA LEU A 288 14.42 10.68 10.46
C LEU A 288 13.81 11.79 11.31
N GLY A 289 12.48 11.84 11.40
CA GLY A 289 11.77 12.86 12.15
C GLY A 289 10.27 12.60 12.22
N PHE A 290 9.65 13.12 13.28
CA PHE A 290 8.22 13.04 13.55
C PHE A 290 7.71 14.44 13.88
N TYR A 291 6.56 14.82 13.30
CA TYR A 291 6.00 16.16 13.43
C TYR A 291 4.48 16.12 13.55
N TYR A 292 3.95 16.93 14.46
CA TYR A 292 2.55 17.36 14.42
C TYR A 292 2.44 18.57 13.50
N ASP A 293 2.01 18.34 12.26
CA ASP A 293 1.88 19.40 11.25
C ASP A 293 0.60 20.23 11.42
N THR A 294 -0.06 20.16 12.58
CA THR A 294 -1.23 20.96 12.96
C THR A 294 -1.09 22.46 12.65
N PRO A 295 0.06 23.14 12.89
CA PRO A 295 0.22 24.55 12.50
C PRO A 295 0.04 24.81 11.00
N ILE A 296 0.35 23.83 10.14
CA ILE A 296 0.17 23.94 8.70
C ILE A 296 -1.31 23.90 8.35
N PHE A 297 -2.13 23.14 9.09
CA PHE A 297 -3.55 22.90 8.82
C PHE A 297 -4.50 23.81 9.60
N LEU A 298 -4.17 25.11 9.66
CA LEU A 298 -5.05 26.15 10.20
C LEU A 298 -5.83 26.89 9.10
N SER A 299 -7.07 27.29 9.40
CA SER A 299 -7.88 28.20 8.58
C SER A 299 -7.26 29.60 8.55
N GLN A 300 -7.82 30.51 7.73
CA GLN A 300 -7.37 31.91 7.70
C GLN A 300 -7.58 32.61 9.05
N GLU A 301 -8.58 32.17 9.81
CA GLU A 301 -8.93 32.65 11.15
C GLU A 301 -8.14 31.93 12.26
N GLY A 302 -7.19 31.05 11.91
CA GLY A 302 -6.35 30.32 12.86
C GLY A 302 -7.01 29.09 13.51
N SER A 303 -8.16 28.63 13.01
CA SER A 303 -8.85 27.44 13.54
C SER A 303 -8.30 26.16 12.92
N VAL A 304 -8.19 25.08 13.70
CA VAL A 304 -7.71 23.78 13.19
C VAL A 304 -8.71 23.21 12.18
N LEU A 305 -8.21 22.79 11.02
CA LEU A 305 -9.02 22.24 9.92
C LEU A 305 -9.24 20.71 10.03
N THR A 306 -8.43 20.03 10.82
CA THR A 306 -8.36 18.58 10.92
C THR A 306 -9.05 18.06 12.18
N SER A 307 -9.43 16.78 12.19
CA SER A 307 -10.15 16.16 13.32
C SER A 307 -9.25 15.74 14.48
N GLN A 308 -7.95 15.59 14.21
CA GLN A 308 -6.85 15.29 15.13
C GLN A 308 -5.56 15.93 14.58
N ASN A 309 -4.43 15.80 15.29
CA ASN A 309 -3.16 16.33 14.78
C ASN A 309 -2.70 15.52 13.55
N PRO A 310 -2.40 16.18 12.42
CA PRO A 310 -1.78 15.51 11.28
C PRO A 310 -0.36 15.12 11.63
N ILE A 311 -0.02 13.85 11.41
CA ILE A 311 1.30 13.32 11.73
C ILE A 311 2.10 13.18 10.45
N ARG A 312 3.21 13.92 10.33
CA ARG A 312 4.22 13.70 9.29
C ARG A 312 5.40 12.95 9.88
N VAL A 313 5.84 11.93 9.14
CA VAL A 313 7.09 11.21 9.41
C VAL A 313 7.99 11.30 8.20
N GLU A 314 9.23 11.74 8.44
CA GLU A 314 10.31 11.71 7.46
C GLU A 314 10.98 10.35 7.49
N PHE A 315 11.13 9.71 6.35
CA PHE A 315 11.76 8.39 6.21
C PHE A 315 13.03 8.46 5.35
N ALA A 316 14.02 7.67 5.73
CA ALA A 316 15.12 7.26 4.88
C ALA A 316 15.06 5.75 4.64
N TRP A 317 15.35 5.33 3.42
CA TRP A 317 15.57 3.93 3.09
C TRP A 317 16.93 3.71 2.44
N SER A 318 17.50 2.52 2.62
CA SER A 318 18.74 2.10 1.97
C SER A 318 18.80 0.58 1.82
N PHE A 319 19.57 0.07 0.86
CA PHE A 319 19.75 -1.38 0.71
C PHE A 319 20.57 -1.96 1.87
N LYS A 320 20.03 -3.00 2.53
CA LYS A 320 20.73 -3.77 3.58
C LYS A 320 21.74 -4.76 3.06
N SER A 321 21.55 -5.19 1.82
CA SER A 321 22.27 -6.31 1.23
C SER A 321 22.64 -6.01 -0.21
N GLU A 322 23.51 -6.86 -0.75
CA GLU A 322 23.79 -6.90 -2.19
C GLU A 322 22.66 -7.58 -2.97
N LEU A 323 21.53 -7.92 -2.36
CA LEU A 323 20.38 -8.41 -3.10
C LEU A 323 19.73 -7.26 -3.88
N ARG A 324 19.07 -7.57 -5.00
CA ARG A 324 18.23 -6.63 -5.75
C ARG A 324 16.91 -7.30 -6.09
N GLN A 325 15.85 -6.52 -6.25
CA GLN A 325 14.56 -7.03 -6.72
C GLN A 325 14.24 -6.40 -8.08
N SER A 326 13.56 -7.14 -8.96
CA SER A 326 12.93 -6.57 -10.16
C SER A 326 11.60 -5.93 -9.82
N ASP A 327 10.96 -5.27 -10.77
CA ASP A 327 9.51 -5.01 -10.67
C ASP A 327 8.68 -6.31 -10.66
N LEU A 328 7.43 -6.19 -10.20
CA LEU A 328 6.42 -7.25 -10.22
C LEU A 328 5.57 -7.19 -11.50
N TYR A 329 5.33 -8.37 -12.09
CA TYR A 329 4.54 -8.52 -13.32
C TYR A 329 3.38 -9.48 -13.10
N GLY A 330 2.21 -9.22 -13.69
CA GLY A 330 0.99 -10.03 -13.49
C GLY A 330 -0.11 -9.25 -12.77
N GLY A 331 -0.89 -9.91 -11.90
CA GLY A 331 -1.93 -9.22 -11.14
C GLY A 331 -2.27 -9.83 -9.77
N ALA A 332 -2.99 -9.03 -8.98
CA ALA A 332 -3.15 -9.19 -7.53
C ALA A 332 -4.23 -10.21 -7.10
N HIS A 333 -4.25 -11.41 -7.69
CA HIS A 333 -5.36 -12.37 -7.49
C HIS A 333 -4.94 -13.69 -6.84
N GLY A 334 -3.70 -13.76 -6.34
CA GLY A 334 -3.16 -14.93 -5.66
C GLY A 334 -2.87 -14.67 -4.17
N THR A 335 -2.16 -15.60 -3.55
CA THR A 335 -1.65 -15.51 -2.18
C THR A 335 -0.22 -14.97 -2.24
N TRP A 336 0.10 -14.03 -1.36
CA TRP A 336 1.44 -13.44 -1.33
C TRP A 336 2.52 -14.45 -0.93
N PHE A 337 3.64 -14.43 -1.63
CA PHE A 337 4.86 -15.12 -1.24
C PHE A 337 6.09 -14.22 -1.47
N ASN A 338 7.14 -14.45 -0.69
CA ASN A 338 8.42 -13.77 -0.87
C ASN A 338 9.55 -14.66 -0.35
N ASP A 339 10.45 -15.09 -1.24
CA ASP A 339 11.57 -15.97 -0.89
C ASP A 339 12.67 -15.23 -0.10
N LEU A 340 12.69 -13.90 -0.15
CA LEU A 340 13.76 -13.06 0.37
C LEU A 340 14.20 -13.40 1.81
N PRO A 341 13.31 -13.65 2.79
CA PRO A 341 13.74 -14.01 4.15
C PRO A 341 14.51 -15.34 4.25
N LEU A 342 14.41 -16.19 3.23
CA LEU A 342 14.99 -17.53 3.19
C LEU A 342 16.19 -17.64 2.25
N VAL A 343 16.54 -16.57 1.55
CA VAL A 343 17.73 -16.50 0.68
C VAL A 343 18.99 -16.43 1.56
N PRO A 344 19.96 -17.35 1.39
CA PRO A 344 21.22 -17.32 2.15
C PRO A 344 22.13 -16.16 1.71
N SER A 345 23.17 -15.85 2.47
CA SER A 345 24.09 -14.72 2.22
C SER A 345 24.90 -14.82 0.92
N ALA A 346 25.20 -16.03 0.44
CA ALA A 346 25.90 -16.29 -0.82
C ALA A 346 25.06 -17.26 -1.69
N PRO A 347 23.92 -16.80 -2.23
CA PRO A 347 22.99 -17.67 -2.92
C PRO A 347 23.44 -17.91 -4.37
N LYS A 348 23.37 -19.17 -4.81
CA LYS A 348 23.67 -19.56 -6.18
C LYS A 348 22.68 -20.59 -6.68
N LEU A 349 22.09 -20.32 -7.83
CA LEU A 349 21.06 -21.17 -8.43
C LEU A 349 21.71 -22.41 -9.08
N ALA A 350 21.19 -23.59 -8.77
CA ALA A 350 21.59 -24.86 -9.37
C ALA A 350 20.65 -25.26 -10.52
N SER A 351 19.35 -25.05 -10.36
CA SER A 351 18.37 -25.35 -11.40
C SER A 351 17.11 -24.52 -11.28
N ILE A 352 16.39 -24.42 -12.40
CA ILE A 352 15.06 -23.83 -12.50
C ILE A 352 14.11 -24.85 -13.13
N VAL A 353 12.91 -24.98 -12.56
CA VAL A 353 11.81 -25.77 -13.11
C VAL A 353 10.64 -24.84 -13.40
N LEU A 354 10.15 -24.89 -14.64
CA LEU A 354 8.93 -24.22 -15.05
C LEU A 354 7.87 -25.28 -15.33
N ARG A 355 6.69 -25.15 -14.71
CA ARG A 355 5.52 -25.96 -15.03
C ARG A 355 4.55 -25.13 -15.84
N GLY A 356 4.12 -25.62 -17.01
CA GLY A 356 3.12 -24.90 -17.77
C GLY A 356 2.44 -25.69 -18.87
N ALA A 357 1.26 -25.21 -19.24
CA ALA A 357 0.52 -25.60 -20.43
C ALA A 357 0.01 -24.36 -21.17
N ASN A 358 -1.22 -23.91 -20.87
CA ASN A 358 -1.75 -22.65 -21.39
C ASN A 358 -1.21 -21.43 -20.63
N ARG A 359 -0.72 -21.64 -19.40
CA ARG A 359 -0.24 -20.63 -18.46
C ARG A 359 1.01 -21.15 -17.74
N LEU A 360 1.62 -20.31 -16.91
CA LEU A 360 2.63 -20.74 -15.94
C LEU A 360 1.91 -21.31 -14.71
N ASP A 361 1.84 -22.63 -14.63
CA ASP A 361 1.20 -23.34 -13.52
C ASP A 361 2.07 -23.30 -12.25
N GLY A 362 3.39 -23.38 -12.39
CA GLY A 362 4.30 -23.39 -11.24
C GLY A 362 5.74 -23.03 -11.58
N PHE A 363 6.46 -22.52 -10.59
CA PHE A 363 7.82 -22.03 -10.72
C PHE A 363 8.64 -22.57 -9.55
N THR A 364 9.80 -23.16 -9.83
CA THR A 364 10.68 -23.69 -8.78
C THR A 364 12.13 -23.34 -9.04
N LEU A 365 12.80 -22.87 -8.00
CA LEU A 365 14.23 -22.58 -7.98
C LEU A 365 14.91 -23.48 -6.95
N THR A 366 15.98 -24.15 -7.33
CA THR A 366 16.82 -24.90 -6.39
C THR A 366 18.20 -24.28 -6.34
N LEU A 367 18.63 -23.87 -5.15
CA LEU A 367 19.97 -23.36 -4.90
C LEU A 367 20.96 -24.52 -4.77
N THR A 368 22.24 -24.23 -5.03
CA THR A 368 23.36 -25.17 -4.81
C THR A 368 23.50 -25.63 -3.36
N SER A 369 22.93 -24.90 -2.40
CA SER A 369 22.81 -25.31 -1.00
C SER A 369 21.77 -26.41 -0.74
N GLY A 370 20.98 -26.79 -1.75
CA GLY A 370 19.84 -27.69 -1.62
C GLY A 370 18.55 -27.02 -1.15
N ARG A 371 18.56 -25.70 -0.88
CA ARG A 371 17.33 -24.94 -0.61
C ARG A 371 16.50 -24.86 -1.89
N THR A 372 15.22 -25.18 -1.79
CA THR A 372 14.27 -25.09 -2.90
C THR A 372 13.14 -24.12 -2.54
N PHE A 373 12.77 -23.28 -3.52
CA PHE A 373 11.61 -22.40 -3.48
C PHE A 373 10.63 -22.87 -4.56
N THR A 374 9.38 -23.18 -4.19
CA THR A 374 8.35 -23.70 -5.10
C THR A 374 7.07 -22.91 -4.89
N HIS A 375 6.57 -22.34 -5.99
CA HIS A 375 5.36 -21.51 -6.04
C HIS A 375 4.44 -21.97 -7.17
N GLY A 376 3.15 -21.72 -7.02
CA GLY A 376 2.10 -22.15 -7.93
C GLY A 376 1.64 -23.59 -7.70
N GLY A 377 0.83 -24.10 -8.63
CA GLY A 377 0.21 -25.41 -8.54
C GLY A 377 1.02 -26.53 -9.19
N SER A 378 0.52 -27.75 -9.02
CA SER A 378 1.08 -28.96 -9.62
C SER A 378 0.61 -29.22 -11.06
N GLY A 379 -0.17 -28.30 -11.64
CA GLY A 379 -0.66 -28.37 -13.03
C GLY A 379 0.46 -28.29 -14.07
N GLY A 380 0.08 -28.36 -15.34
CA GLY A 380 1.00 -28.27 -16.48
C GLY A 380 2.09 -29.35 -16.55
N THR A 381 2.87 -29.31 -17.63
CA THR A 381 4.06 -30.16 -17.79
C THR A 381 5.28 -29.47 -17.20
N ALA A 382 6.08 -30.19 -16.43
CA ALA A 382 7.34 -29.68 -15.88
C ALA A 382 8.47 -29.75 -16.90
N TYR A 383 9.22 -28.66 -16.99
CA TYR A 383 10.47 -28.56 -17.74
C TYR A 383 11.55 -28.10 -16.77
N ILE A 384 12.75 -28.67 -16.89
CA ILE A 384 13.89 -28.35 -16.03
C ILE A 384 15.06 -27.84 -16.85
N LEU A 385 15.78 -26.87 -16.28
CA LEU A 385 17.07 -26.40 -16.78
C LEU A 385 18.08 -26.41 -15.63
N ASP A 386 19.06 -27.30 -15.73
CA ASP A 386 20.21 -27.34 -14.83
C ASP A 386 21.29 -26.35 -15.28
N LEU A 387 21.89 -25.68 -14.30
CA LEU A 387 22.89 -24.64 -14.51
C LEU A 387 24.28 -25.17 -14.17
N ALA A 388 25.26 -24.86 -15.04
CA ALA A 388 26.67 -25.09 -14.73
C ALA A 388 27.15 -24.14 -13.61
N SER A 389 28.32 -24.43 -13.04
CA SER A 389 28.89 -23.66 -11.92
C SER A 389 29.16 -22.18 -12.22
N ASP A 390 29.25 -21.79 -13.49
CA ASP A 390 29.46 -20.41 -13.97
C ASP A 390 28.26 -19.90 -14.79
N GLU A 391 27.12 -20.59 -14.69
CA GLU A 391 25.90 -20.27 -15.41
C GLU A 391 24.84 -19.72 -14.45
N TYR A 392 24.16 -18.64 -14.86
CA TYR A 392 23.11 -18.01 -14.08
C TYR A 392 22.03 -17.44 -14.99
N ILE A 393 20.81 -17.31 -14.47
CA ILE A 393 19.68 -16.73 -15.19
C ILE A 393 19.84 -15.21 -15.24
N LYS A 394 20.00 -14.68 -16.46
CA LYS A 394 20.22 -13.25 -16.72
C LYS A 394 18.92 -12.52 -17.02
N THR A 395 18.00 -13.17 -17.72
CA THR A 395 16.71 -12.56 -18.07
C THR A 395 15.56 -13.53 -17.88
N VAL A 396 14.42 -12.99 -17.48
CA VAL A 396 13.15 -13.72 -17.47
C VAL A 396 12.08 -12.87 -18.15
N LYS A 397 11.55 -13.38 -19.26
CA LYS A 397 10.42 -12.77 -19.95
C LYS A 397 9.14 -13.36 -19.41
N LEU A 398 8.24 -12.51 -18.95
CA LEU A 398 6.90 -12.87 -18.50
C LEU A 398 5.87 -12.20 -19.41
N CYS A 399 4.81 -12.93 -19.75
CA CYS A 399 3.63 -12.34 -20.36
C CYS A 399 2.39 -12.74 -19.56
N TRP A 400 1.49 -11.79 -19.35
CA TRP A 400 0.29 -11.97 -18.54
C TRP A 400 -0.96 -11.59 -19.30
N ASN A 401 -2.09 -12.12 -18.86
CA ASN A 401 -3.40 -11.73 -19.40
C ASN A 401 -4.50 -12.02 -18.38
N LYS A 402 -5.67 -11.43 -18.62
CA LYS A 402 -6.88 -11.71 -17.85
C LYS A 402 -7.46 -13.07 -18.28
N HIS A 403 -7.58 -13.97 -17.33
CA HIS A 403 -8.25 -15.26 -17.49
C HIS A 403 -9.78 -15.06 -17.58
N ILE A 404 -10.50 -16.06 -18.09
CA ILE A 404 -11.96 -15.98 -18.30
C ILE A 404 -12.76 -15.78 -17.00
N ASN A 405 -12.20 -16.18 -15.85
CA ASN A 405 -12.78 -15.92 -14.52
C ASN A 405 -12.51 -14.50 -14.00
N GLY A 406 -11.82 -13.66 -14.77
CA GLY A 406 -11.50 -12.28 -14.41
C GLY A 406 -10.16 -12.08 -13.70
N HIS A 407 -9.45 -13.14 -13.30
CA HIS A 407 -8.15 -13.02 -12.62
C HIS A 407 -7.03 -12.83 -13.64
N THR A 408 -6.11 -11.92 -13.38
CA THR A 408 -4.90 -11.76 -14.19
C THR A 408 -3.84 -12.77 -13.77
N ARG A 409 -3.29 -13.51 -14.75
CA ARG A 409 -2.29 -14.57 -14.51
C ARG A 409 -1.10 -14.46 -15.44
N ILE A 410 0.00 -15.11 -15.08
CA ILE A 410 1.15 -15.29 -15.98
C ILE A 410 0.81 -16.38 -16.99
N PHE A 411 0.69 -15.99 -18.26
CA PHE A 411 0.39 -16.91 -19.36
C PHE A 411 1.64 -17.52 -19.98
N TYR A 412 2.77 -16.82 -19.92
CA TYR A 412 4.03 -17.28 -20.50
C TYR A 412 5.21 -16.88 -19.63
N ALA A 413 6.18 -17.79 -19.52
CA ALA A 413 7.47 -17.51 -18.92
C ALA A 413 8.60 -18.08 -19.78
N LYS A 414 9.68 -17.31 -19.93
CA LYS A 414 10.93 -17.76 -20.55
C LYS A 414 12.12 -17.23 -19.76
N ALA A 415 12.93 -18.13 -19.23
CA ALA A 415 14.20 -17.78 -18.58
C ALA A 415 15.37 -18.03 -19.54
N THR A 416 16.34 -17.12 -19.55
CA THR A 416 17.54 -17.21 -20.40
C THR A 416 18.81 -17.00 -19.55
N THR A 417 19.80 -17.86 -19.74
CA THR A 417 21.07 -17.82 -19.00
C THR A 417 22.09 -16.89 -19.65
N ASN A 418 23.15 -16.55 -18.91
CA ASN A 418 24.34 -15.87 -19.44
C ASN A 418 25.05 -16.67 -20.57
N LYS A 419 24.81 -17.98 -20.67
CA LYS A 419 25.31 -18.86 -21.74
C LYS A 419 24.30 -19.11 -22.86
N SER A 420 23.23 -18.31 -22.91
CA SER A 420 22.17 -18.40 -23.94
C SER A 420 21.37 -19.70 -23.92
N LYS A 421 21.42 -20.51 -22.86
CA LYS A 421 20.44 -21.58 -22.66
C LYS A 421 19.10 -20.97 -22.27
N MET A 422 18.01 -21.64 -22.63
CA MET A 422 16.67 -21.17 -22.35
C MET A 422 15.72 -22.29 -21.96
N ILE A 423 14.76 -21.94 -21.12
CA ILE A 423 13.60 -22.74 -20.76
C ILE A 423 12.36 -21.87 -20.88
N GLN A 424 11.27 -22.41 -21.40
CA GLN A 424 10.02 -21.65 -21.57
C GLN A 424 8.79 -22.54 -21.45
N VAL A 425 7.69 -21.95 -20.97
CA VAL A 425 6.39 -22.61 -20.86
C VAL A 425 5.26 -21.61 -21.11
N GLY A 426 4.06 -22.12 -21.36
CA GLY A 426 2.86 -21.29 -21.49
C GLY A 426 2.62 -20.74 -22.89
N GLN A 427 1.64 -19.84 -23.01
CA GLN A 427 1.21 -19.22 -24.25
C GLN A 427 1.43 -17.71 -24.24
N TRP A 428 1.97 -17.19 -25.33
CA TRP A 428 2.27 -15.77 -25.45
C TRP A 428 1.02 -14.90 -25.35
N SER A 429 1.15 -13.71 -24.75
CA SER A 429 0.12 -12.66 -24.74
C SER A 429 0.73 -11.30 -25.09
N PRO A 430 -0.05 -10.29 -25.51
CA PRO A 430 0.47 -8.96 -25.85
C PRO A 430 1.10 -8.19 -24.68
N HIS A 431 0.66 -8.45 -23.45
CA HIS A 431 1.22 -7.81 -22.26
C HIS A 431 2.42 -8.61 -21.76
N CYS A 432 3.62 -8.17 -22.11
CA CYS A 432 4.86 -8.79 -21.67
C CYS A 432 5.84 -7.75 -21.11
N ALA A 433 6.71 -8.22 -20.21
CA ALA A 433 7.91 -7.53 -19.81
C ALA A 433 9.08 -8.52 -19.75
N THR A 434 10.30 -8.01 -19.88
CA THR A 434 11.52 -8.80 -19.65
C THR A 434 12.25 -8.22 -18.47
N SER A 435 12.28 -9.00 -17.41
CA SER A 435 13.07 -8.73 -16.23
C SER A 435 14.54 -9.03 -16.52
N VAL A 436 15.44 -8.09 -16.22
CA VAL A 436 16.87 -8.19 -16.54
C VAL A 436 17.67 -8.04 -15.26
N ALA A 437 18.40 -9.08 -14.88
CA ALA A 437 19.30 -9.02 -13.74
C ALA A 437 20.37 -7.93 -13.95
N PRO A 438 20.75 -7.16 -12.92
CA PRO A 438 21.86 -6.22 -12.98
C PRO A 438 23.15 -6.89 -13.49
N SER A 439 24.10 -6.08 -13.98
CA SER A 439 25.37 -6.62 -14.45
C SER A 439 26.12 -7.31 -13.32
N GLY A 440 26.54 -8.56 -13.53
CA GLY A 440 27.19 -9.39 -12.51
C GLY A 440 26.22 -10.12 -11.57
N TYR A 441 24.91 -10.02 -11.79
CA TYR A 441 23.89 -10.63 -10.94
C TYR A 441 23.10 -11.70 -11.69
N GLY A 442 22.48 -12.62 -10.93
CA GLY A 442 21.58 -13.64 -11.44
C GLY A 442 20.41 -13.90 -10.50
N VAL A 443 19.35 -14.53 -11.01
CA VAL A 443 18.15 -14.88 -10.24
C VAL A 443 18.48 -15.94 -9.18
N VAL A 444 18.08 -15.68 -7.94
CA VAL A 444 18.28 -16.58 -6.79
C VAL A 444 17.03 -16.81 -5.94
N GLY A 445 15.95 -16.10 -6.24
CA GLY A 445 14.67 -16.23 -5.57
C GLY A 445 13.58 -15.49 -6.34
N THR A 446 12.36 -15.61 -5.87
CA THR A 446 11.18 -14.97 -6.43
C THR A 446 10.29 -14.40 -5.35
N TYR A 447 9.39 -13.51 -5.76
CA TYR A 447 8.35 -12.96 -4.90
C TYR A 447 7.16 -12.54 -5.76
N GLY A 448 5.96 -12.51 -5.19
CA GLY A 448 4.75 -12.23 -5.95
C GLY A 448 3.52 -12.91 -5.37
N GLN A 449 2.61 -13.34 -6.25
CA GLN A 449 1.35 -13.95 -5.86
C GLN A 449 1.09 -15.23 -6.64
N ASP A 450 0.66 -16.27 -5.94
CA ASP A 450 0.40 -17.58 -6.53
C ASP A 450 -0.87 -18.26 -5.98
N GLY A 451 -1.18 -19.41 -6.53
CA GLY A 451 -2.25 -20.28 -6.06
C GLY A 451 -2.21 -21.58 -6.83
N GLN A 452 -3.28 -21.89 -7.55
CA GLN A 452 -3.27 -23.03 -8.49
C GLN A 452 -2.37 -22.80 -9.70
N GLU A 453 -2.05 -21.53 -10.00
CA GLU A 453 -1.15 -21.07 -11.06
C GLU A 453 -0.39 -19.82 -10.54
N ILE A 454 0.55 -19.26 -11.31
CA ILE A 454 1.23 -18.01 -10.93
C ILE A 454 0.41 -16.80 -11.41
N ASP A 455 0.03 -15.93 -10.47
CA ASP A 455 -0.76 -14.72 -10.74
C ASP A 455 0.13 -13.49 -10.94
N GLN A 456 1.17 -13.33 -10.12
CA GLN A 456 2.14 -12.24 -10.17
C GLN A 456 3.55 -12.74 -9.82
N LEU A 457 4.58 -12.23 -10.49
CA LEU A 457 5.96 -12.68 -10.27
C LEU A 457 6.98 -11.55 -10.48
N GLY A 458 7.91 -11.47 -9.53
CA GLY A 458 9.12 -10.67 -9.54
C GLY A 458 10.30 -11.54 -9.10
N PHE A 459 11.52 -11.03 -9.32
CA PHE A 459 12.75 -11.80 -9.12
C PHE A 459 13.66 -11.15 -8.10
N ILE A 460 14.35 -11.99 -7.33
CA ILE A 460 15.42 -11.59 -6.41
C ILE A 460 16.75 -11.95 -7.07
N TYR A 461 17.66 -11.01 -7.08
CA TYR A 461 18.98 -11.12 -7.69
C TYR A 461 20.08 -11.04 -6.64
N ALA A 462 21.19 -11.75 -6.89
CA ALA A 462 22.42 -11.64 -6.12
C ALA A 462 23.64 -11.69 -7.05
N PRO A 463 24.82 -11.19 -6.62
CA PRO A 463 26.09 -11.35 -7.34
C PRO A 463 26.40 -12.81 -7.66
N GLN A 464 26.99 -13.12 -8.82
CA GLN A 464 27.22 -14.49 -9.33
C GLN A 464 28.66 -14.84 -9.68
#